data_AF-A0A2H0RGL3-F1
#
_entry.id   AF-A0A2H0RGL3-F1
#
_cell.length_a   1.000
_cell.length_b   1.000
_cell.length_c   1.000
_cell.angle_alpha   90.00
_cell.angle_beta   90.00
_cell.angle_gamma   90.00
#
_symmetry.space_group_name_H-M   'P 1'
#
loop_
_entity.id
_entity.type
_entity.pdbx_description
1 polymer ?
#
loop_
_entity_poly.entity_id
_entity_poly.type
_entity_poly.pdbx_seq_one_letter_code
_entity_poly.pdbx_strand_id
1 'polypeptide(L)' 'MTEAETFNFLINNWWLLVAISIWTIPWKGWALWKASKRNEPWWFVILLVLNTAAILEIIYIFFITKRKKQLHLDL' A
#
# COMPACT_ATOMS: atom_id res chain seq x y z
N MET A 1 -25.47 25.04 -2.60
CA MET A 1 -24.56 24.23 -3.42
C MET A 1 -25.33 22.99 -3.82
N THR A 2 -25.62 22.84 -5.11
CA THR A 2 -26.55 21.81 -5.62
C THR A 2 -25.84 20.47 -5.74
N GLU A 3 -26.55 19.35 -5.55
CA GLU A 3 -25.97 18.01 -5.68
C GLU A 3 -25.38 17.76 -7.07
N ALA A 4 -25.96 18.38 -8.12
CA ALA A 4 -25.43 18.31 -9.48
C ALA A 4 -24.01 18.90 -9.63
N GLU A 5 -23.67 19.95 -8.87
CA GLU A 5 -22.33 20.56 -8.92
C GLU A 5 -21.26 19.63 -8.32
N THR A 6 -21.61 18.87 -7.28
CA THR A 6 -20.66 17.92 -6.65
C THR A 6 -20.38 16.72 -7.55
N PHE A 7 -21.38 16.19 -8.26
CA PHE A 7 -21.18 15.13 -9.26
C PHE A 7 -20.31 15.59 -10.43
N ASN A 8 -20.54 16.81 -10.94
CA ASN A 8 -19.73 17.39 -12.02
C ASN A 8 -18.27 17.59 -11.62
N PHE A 9 -18.00 17.98 -10.36
CA PHE A 9 -16.63 18.07 -9.85
C PHE A 9 -15.91 16.72 -9.87
N LEU A 10 -16.55 15.63 -9.46
CA LEU A 10 -15.95 14.30 -9.46
C LEU A 10 -15.67 13.79 -10.88
N ILE A 11 -16.62 13.97 -11.81
CA ILE A 11 -16.48 13.53 -13.20
C ILE A 11 -15.38 14.32 -13.93
N ASN A 12 -15.32 15.65 -13.73
CA ASN A 12 -14.28 16.48 -14.36
C ASN A 12 -12.88 16.21 -13.81
N ASN A 13 -12.78 15.72 -12.57
CA ASN A 13 -11.52 15.41 -11.90
C ASN A 13 -11.18 13.90 -11.92
N TRP A 14 -11.67 13.15 -12.91
CA TRP A 14 -11.37 11.71 -13.05
C TRP A 14 -9.86 11.40 -13.09
N TRP A 15 -9.05 12.35 -13.57
CA TRP A 15 -7.59 12.24 -13.61
C TRP A 15 -6.95 12.11 -12.21
N LEU A 16 -7.55 12.69 -11.16
CA LEU A 16 -7.08 12.54 -9.78
C LEU A 16 -7.18 11.08 -9.31
N LEU A 17 -8.27 10.39 -9.68
CA LEU A 17 -8.43 8.97 -9.35
C LEU A 17 -7.39 8.09 -10.07
N VAL A 18 -7.07 8.44 -11.32
CA VAL A 18 -6.02 7.76 -12.09
C VAL A 18 -4.64 8.00 -11.47
N ALA A 19 -4.34 9.24 -11.08
CA ALA A 19 -3.07 9.58 -10.42
C ALA A 19 -2.90 8.83 -9.09
N ILE A 20 -3.94 8.75 -8.26
CA ILE A 20 -3.93 8.00 -7.01
C ILE A 20 -3.77 6.49 -7.26
N SER A 21 -4.42 5.96 -8.30
CA SER A 21 -4.30 4.55 -8.67
C SER A 21 -2.88 4.22 -9.12
N ILE A 22 -2.29 5.04 -9.99
CA ILE A 22 -0.90 4.90 -10.45
C ILE A 22 0.08 5.06 -9.30
N TRP A 23 -0.21 5.92 -8.32
CA TRP A 23 0.64 6.06 -7.13
C TRP A 23 0.58 4.83 -6.24
N THR A 24 -0.59 4.27 -5.98
CA THR A 24 -0.79 3.20 -5.00
C THR A 24 -0.39 1.80 -5.52
N ILE A 25 -0.63 1.51 -6.80
CA ILE A 25 -0.38 0.18 -7.39
C ILE A 25 1.10 -0.27 -7.26
N PRO A 26 2.12 0.55 -7.59
CA PRO A 26 3.52 0.14 -7.51
C PRO A 26 3.96 -0.21 -6.09
N TRP A 27 3.60 0.62 -5.11
CA TRP A 27 3.95 0.38 -3.70
C TRP A 27 3.27 -0.87 -3.16
N LYS A 28 2.01 -1.09 -3.52
CA LYS A 28 1.22 -2.24 -3.09
C LYS A 28 1.74 -3.55 -3.68
N GLY A 29 2.01 -3.55 -4.99
CA GLY A 29 2.63 -4.69 -5.68
C GLY A 29 4.00 -5.05 -5.11
N TRP A 30 4.85 -4.05 -4.85
CA TRP A 30 6.17 -4.29 -4.29
C TRP A 30 6.10 -4.86 -2.88
N ALA A 31 5.27 -4.29 -2.00
CA ALA A 31 5.14 -4.75 -0.62
C ALA A 31 4.62 -6.18 -0.54
N LEU A 32 3.60 -6.53 -1.35
CA LEU A 32 3.08 -7.89 -1.45
C LEU A 32 4.12 -8.86 -2.01
N TRP A 33 4.85 -8.49 -3.07
CA TRP A 33 5.92 -9.32 -3.63
C TRP A 33 7.02 -9.62 -2.60
N LYS A 34 7.41 -8.59 -1.83
CA LYS A 34 8.42 -8.75 -0.77
C LYS A 34 7.90 -9.60 0.39
N ALA A 35 6.64 -9.45 0.80
CA ALA A 35 6.04 -10.28 1.86
C ALA A 35 5.94 -11.76 1.46
N SER A 36 5.53 -12.02 0.22
CA SER A 36 5.50 -13.37 -0.36
C SER A 36 6.89 -13.99 -0.39
N LYS A 37 7.91 -13.27 -0.89
CA LYS A 37 9.28 -13.77 -0.98
C LYS A 37 9.95 -14.00 0.39
N ARG A 38 9.44 -13.39 1.47
CA ARG A 38 9.97 -13.54 2.85
C ARG A 38 9.21 -14.58 3.67
N ASN A 39 8.29 -15.33 3.05
CA ASN A 39 7.41 -16.31 3.72
C ASN A 39 6.65 -15.68 4.91
N GLU A 40 6.10 -14.47 4.71
CA GLU A 40 5.33 -13.75 5.73
C GLU A 40 3.85 -13.67 5.32
N PRO A 41 3.09 -14.78 5.38
CA PRO A 41 1.71 -14.84 4.90
C PRO A 41 0.77 -13.89 5.67
N TRP A 42 1.03 -13.70 6.97
CA TRP A 42 0.29 -12.74 7.80
C TRP A 42 0.45 -11.31 7.29
N TRP A 43 1.67 -10.90 6.94
CA TRP A 43 1.92 -9.57 6.37
C TRP A 43 1.33 -9.42 4.98
N PHE A 44 1.33 -10.48 4.17
CA PHE A 44 0.66 -10.47 2.87
C PHE A 44 -0.84 -10.16 3.02
N VAL A 45 -1.54 -10.85 3.92
CA VAL A 45 -2.99 -10.63 4.15
C VAL A 45 -3.26 -9.23 4.70
N ILE A 46 -2.46 -8.76 5.67
CA ILE A 46 -2.60 -7.41 6.25
C ILE A 46 -2.45 -6.33 5.16
N LEU A 47 -1.42 -6.43 4.32
CA LEU A 47 -1.16 -5.47 3.23
C LEU A 47 -2.23 -5.54 2.11
N LEU A 48 -2.88 -6.69 1.95
CA LEU A 48 -3.94 -6.87 0.96
C LEU A 48 -5.25 -6.25 1.45
N VAL A 49 -5.61 -6.45 2.73
CA VAL A 49 -6.85 -5.96 3.33
C VAL A 49 -6.81 -4.47 3.65
N LEU A 50 -5.67 -3.96 4.13
CA LEU A 50 -5.53 -2.54 4.45
C LEU A 50 -5.24 -1.74 3.17
N ASN A 51 -6.18 -0.87 2.79
CA ASN A 51 -6.05 0.08 1.70
C ASN A 51 -5.57 1.45 2.21
N THR A 52 -4.39 1.50 2.82
CA THR A 52 -3.84 2.73 3.45
C THR A 52 -3.09 3.65 2.48
N ALA A 53 -3.48 3.66 1.19
CA ALA A 53 -2.84 4.47 0.15
C ALA A 53 -1.29 4.42 0.17
N ALA A 54 -0.71 3.21 0.18
CA ALA A 54 0.74 2.95 0.20
C ALA A 54 1.49 3.24 1.53
N ILE A 55 0.85 3.79 2.57
CA ILE A 55 1.54 4.17 3.82
C ILE A 55 2.00 2.92 4.60
N LEU A 56 1.11 1.95 4.81
CA LEU A 56 1.43 0.73 5.55
C LEU A 56 2.47 -0.12 4.81
N GLU A 57 2.39 -0.14 3.49
CA GLU A 57 3.31 -0.79 2.58
C GLU A 57 4.74 -0.25 2.74
N ILE A 58 4.88 1.07 2.79
CA ILE A 58 6.17 1.75 3.04
C ILE A 58 6.70 1.37 4.43
N ILE A 59 5.86 1.43 5.47
CA ILE A 59 6.26 1.06 6.84
C ILE A 59 6.77 -0.39 6.90
N TYR A 60 6.07 -1.32 6.23
CA TYR A 60 6.49 -2.71 6.14
C TYR A 60 7.86 -2.87 5.46
N ILE A 61 8.07 -2.20 4.33
CA ILE A 61 9.33 -2.28 3.58
C ILE A 61 10.49 -1.72 4.41
N PHE A 62 10.34 -0.57 5.07
CA PHE A 62 11.45 0.10 5.76
C PHE A 62 11.71 -0.44 7.18
N PHE A 63 10.67 -0.73 7.95
CA PHE A 63 10.80 -1.05 9.38
C PHE A 63 10.86 -2.56 9.64
N ILE A 64 9.95 -3.33 9.03
CA ILE A 64 9.79 -4.77 9.30
C ILE A 64 10.82 -5.62 8.55
N THR A 65 11.28 -5.15 7.38
CA THR A 65 12.33 -5.87 6.63
C THR A 65 13.65 -5.94 7.40
N LYS A 66 14.01 -4.90 8.16
CA LYS A 66 15.28 -4.85 8.90
C LYS A 66 15.29 -5.72 10.16
N ARG A 67 14.16 -5.79 10.89
CA ARG A 67 14.10 -6.47 12.20
C ARG A 67 14.28 -7.98 12.14
N LYS A 68 13.82 -8.66 11.07
CA LYS A 68 13.96 -10.13 10.96
C LYS A 68 15.41 -10.58 10.77
N LYS A 69 16.29 -9.73 10.23
CA LYS A 69 17.71 -10.06 10.02
C LYS A 69 18.52 -10.05 11.32
N GLN A 70 18.09 -9.28 12.32
CA GLN A 70 18.75 -9.18 13.62
C GLN A 70 18.38 -10.31 14.59
N LEU A 71 17.21 -10.92 14.43
CA LEU A 71 16.71 -11.98 15.31
C LEU A 71 17.39 -13.36 15.11
N HIS A 72 18.43 -13.44 14.28
CA HIS A 72 19.12 -14.68 13.91
C HIS A 72 20.63 -14.62 14.16
N LEU A 73 21.09 -13.71 15.04
CA LEU A 73 22.52 -13.47 15.30
C LEU A 73 22.94 -13.47 16.77
N ASP A 74 22.10 -13.89 17.72
CA ASP A 74 22.49 -13.96 19.15
C ASP A 74 21.93 -15.21 19.87
N LEU A 75 22.04 -16.41 19.24
CA LEU A 75 21.84 -17.70 19.91
C LEU A 75 22.93 -18.69 19.51
#